data_AF-A0A4Y8URL8-F1
#
_entry.id   AF-A0A4Y8URL8-F1
#
_cell.length_a   1.000
_cell.length_b   1.000
_cell.length_c   1.000
_cell.angle_alpha   90.00
_cell.angle_beta   90.00
_cell.angle_gamma   90.00
#
_symmetry.space_group_name_H-M   'P 1'
#
loop_
_entity.id
_entity.type
_entity.pdbx_description
1 polymer ?
#
loop_
_entity_poly.entity_id
_entity_poly.type
_entity_poly.pdbx_seq_one_letter_code
_entity_poly.pdbx_strand_id
1 'polypeptide(L)'
;MISVLRGRVPVPDLPPRPEQIEFAQLPVLVMGGLAAALIIVFTWHVCAVIIGRSRSQNAFRTAILLGTPAIALVIAAGITDTVQRHLRDQQIDRWGDLEYAAMRETVAELENVYGFTFDRTTAYVPVVEQDWATDQPVTLADGTPTTCWFGTTDGHYTVLCGDTEDTATPLQPVAP
;
A
#
# COMPACT_ATOMS: atom_id res chain seq x y z
N MET A 1 -22.16 4.37 -16.65
CA MET A 1 -22.85 3.50 -17.62
C MET A 1 -21.76 2.97 -18.55
N ILE A 2 -21.05 1.94 -18.09
CA ILE A 2 -19.91 1.35 -18.80
C ILE A 2 -20.50 0.46 -19.88
N SER A 3 -20.18 0.78 -21.13
CA SER A 3 -20.60 0.01 -22.28
C SER A 3 -19.78 -1.27 -22.30
N VAL A 4 -20.35 -2.35 -21.75
CA VAL A 4 -19.81 -3.71 -21.83
C VAL A 4 -19.58 -4.03 -23.32
N LEU A 5 -18.34 -4.03 -23.74
CA LEU A 5 -17.94 -4.54 -25.05
C LEU A 5 -18.09 -6.06 -24.99
N ARG A 6 -19.23 -6.54 -25.52
CA ARG A 6 -19.53 -7.92 -25.94
C ARG A 6 -18.50 -8.98 -25.48
N GLY A 7 -18.83 -9.67 -24.39
CA GLY A 7 -18.12 -10.86 -23.92
C GLY A 7 -16.76 -10.62 -23.25
N ARG A 8 -16.33 -9.39 -22.94
CA ARG A 8 -15.08 -9.20 -22.16
C ARG A 8 -15.36 -8.42 -20.88
N VAL A 9 -14.91 -8.97 -19.75
CA VAL A 9 -14.96 -8.29 -18.45
C VAL A 9 -13.80 -7.29 -18.41
N PRO A 10 -14.07 -5.99 -18.23
CA PRO A 10 -13.01 -4.99 -18.11
C PRO A 10 -12.32 -5.09 -16.75
N VAL A 11 -11.04 -4.76 -16.71
CA VAL A 11 -10.31 -4.61 -15.44
C VAL A 11 -10.83 -3.35 -14.73
N PRO A 12 -11.14 -3.41 -13.42
CA PRO A 12 -11.57 -2.24 -12.67
C PRO A 12 -10.53 -1.11 -12.72
N ASP A 13 -10.99 0.12 -12.93
CA ASP A 13 -10.14 1.31 -12.88
C ASP A 13 -9.91 1.71 -11.40
N LEU A 14 -8.90 1.09 -10.78
CA LEU A 14 -8.48 1.40 -9.42
C LEU A 14 -7.40 2.48 -9.41
N PRO A 15 -7.40 3.39 -8.41
CA PRO A 15 -6.27 4.29 -8.23
C PRO A 15 -4.98 3.47 -8.04
N PRO A 16 -3.83 4.00 -8.48
CA PRO A 16 -2.57 3.27 -8.39
C PRO A 16 -2.32 2.84 -6.94
N ARG A 17 -1.85 1.60 -6.77
CA ARG A 17 -1.50 1.08 -5.44
C ARG A 17 -0.55 2.07 -4.78
N PRO A 18 -0.80 2.48 -3.52
CA PRO A 18 0.12 3.37 -2.83
C PRO A 18 1.51 2.72 -2.83
N GLU A 19 2.48 3.41 -3.43
CA GLU A 19 3.87 2.96 -3.41
C GLU A 19 4.29 2.75 -1.96
N GLN A 20 4.97 1.63 -1.69
CA GLN A 20 5.73 1.53 -0.45
C GLN A 20 6.88 2.53 -0.59
N ILE A 21 6.67 3.77 -0.19
CA ILE A 21 7.70 4.79 -0.18
C ILE A 21 8.79 4.27 0.78
N GLU A 22 9.87 3.72 0.21
CA GLU A 22 11.16 3.70 0.87
C GLU A 22 11.47 5.15 1.17
N PHE A 23 11.42 5.52 2.44
CA PHE A 23 11.55 6.89 2.92
C PHE A 23 12.53 7.67 2.04
N ALA A 24 12.10 8.77 1.43
CA ALA A 24 13.04 9.75 0.93
C ALA A 24 13.89 10.13 2.14
N GLN A 25 15.10 9.57 2.24
CA GLN A 25 15.89 9.56 3.47
C GLN A 25 16.29 10.98 3.87
N LEU A 26 16.29 11.90 2.91
CA LEU A 26 16.80 13.26 3.04
C LEU A 26 16.13 14.12 4.11
N PRO A 27 14.80 14.32 4.17
CA PRO A 27 14.19 15.20 5.16
C PRO A 27 14.34 14.66 6.59
N VAL A 28 14.23 13.34 6.76
CA VAL A 28 14.39 12.66 8.06
C VAL A 28 15.85 12.71 8.52
N LEU A 29 16.82 12.47 7.61
CA LEU A 29 18.25 12.59 7.91
C LEU A 29 18.65 14.03 8.22
N VAL A 30 18.10 15.03 7.53
CA VAL A 30 18.37 16.45 7.79
C VAL A 30 17.81 16.86 9.14
N MET A 31 16.57 16.49 9.47
CA MET A 31 15.96 16.76 10.79
C MET A 31 16.73 16.04 11.90
N GLY A 32 17.08 14.77 11.71
CA GLY A 32 17.89 13.98 12.65
C GLY A 32 19.29 14.57 12.85
N GLY A 33 19.94 15.00 11.79
CA GLY A 33 21.26 15.66 11.83
C GLY A 33 21.22 17.00 12.57
N LEU A 34 20.19 17.82 12.33
CA LEU A 34 19.96 19.07 13.07
C LEU A 34 19.72 18.84 14.55
N ALA A 35 18.93 17.84 14.91
CA ALA A 35 18.68 17.46 16.30
C ALA A 35 19.99 17.01 17.00
N ALA A 36 20.79 16.17 16.33
CA ALA A 36 22.08 15.71 16.86
C ALA A 36 23.06 16.89 17.08
N ALA A 37 23.17 17.80 16.12
CA ALA A 37 24.02 18.98 16.24
C ALA A 37 23.62 19.87 17.43
N LEU A 38 22.32 20.09 17.64
CA LEU A 38 21.81 20.84 18.79
C LEU A 38 22.12 20.16 20.13
N ILE A 39 21.98 18.84 20.21
CA ILE A 39 22.32 18.07 21.41
C ILE A 39 23.81 18.19 21.72
N ILE A 40 24.68 18.10 20.70
CA ILE A 40 26.14 18.23 20.88
C ILE A 40 26.49 19.63 21.40
N VAL A 41 25.93 20.68 20.79
CA VAL A 41 26.17 22.07 21.22
C VAL A 41 25.65 22.32 22.64
N PHE A 42 24.46 21.83 22.97
CA PHE A 42 23.89 21.93 24.31
C PHE A 42 24.77 21.22 25.35
N THR A 43 25.16 19.98 25.07
CA THR A 43 26.01 19.17 25.97
C THR A 43 27.37 19.81 26.19
N TRP A 44 28.00 20.30 25.12
CA TRP A 44 29.25 21.06 25.20
C TRP A 44 29.10 22.29 26.09
N HIS A 45 28.01 23.04 25.92
CA HIS A 45 27.76 24.26 26.70
C HIS A 45 27.55 23.96 28.19
N VAL A 46 26.77 22.92 28.51
CA VAL A 46 26.57 22.46 29.90
C VAL A 46 27.89 22.01 30.52
N CYS A 47 28.70 21.22 29.83
CA CYS A 47 30.03 20.81 30.30
C CYS A 47 30.96 22.02 30.53
N ALA A 48 30.95 22.99 29.62
CA ALA A 48 31.76 24.22 29.76
C ALA A 48 31.33 25.08 30.97
N VAL A 49 30.04 25.10 31.29
CA VAL A 49 29.51 25.77 32.49
C VAL A 49 29.93 25.02 33.76
N ILE A 50 29.76 23.69 33.81
CA ILE A 50 30.14 22.86 34.98
C ILE A 50 31.64 22.98 35.30
N ILE A 51 32.49 23.01 34.27
CA ILE A 51 33.95 23.10 34.41
C ILE A 51 34.41 24.54 34.73
N GLY A 52 33.50 25.52 34.82
CA GLY A 52 33.84 26.91 35.11
C GLY A 52 34.58 27.63 33.98
N ARG A 53 34.58 27.07 32.76
CA ARG A 53 35.18 27.66 31.55
C ARG A 53 34.22 28.55 30.76
N SER A 54 32.96 28.64 31.19
CA SER A 54 31.96 29.44 30.50
C SER A 54 32.15 30.94 30.72
N ARG A 55 32.18 31.71 29.62
CA ARG A 55 32.13 33.18 29.61
C ARG A 55 30.72 33.76 29.74
N SER A 56 29.68 32.92 29.82
CA SER A 56 28.29 33.42 29.82
C SER A 56 27.96 34.09 31.15
N GLN A 57 27.61 35.38 31.13
CA GLN A 57 27.18 36.11 32.34
C GLN A 57 25.91 35.53 32.99
N ASN A 58 25.10 34.76 32.25
CA ASN A 58 23.84 34.16 32.73
C ASN A 58 23.66 32.73 32.20
N ALA A 59 24.47 31.79 32.69
CA ALA A 59 24.49 30.39 32.25
C ALA A 59 23.10 29.70 32.21
N PHE A 60 22.23 30.03 33.17
CA PHE A 60 20.85 29.53 33.21
C PHE A 60 20.01 29.98 32.02
N ARG A 61 20.15 31.25 31.60
CA ARG A 61 19.39 31.84 30.50
C ARG A 61 19.85 31.26 29.16
N THR A 62 21.15 31.03 28.99
CA THR A 62 21.73 30.35 27.82
C THR A 62 21.33 28.89 27.74
N ALA A 63 21.29 28.18 28.88
CA ALA A 63 20.84 26.79 28.93
C ALA A 63 19.36 26.65 28.53
N ILE A 64 18.48 27.53 29.02
CA ILE A 64 17.07 27.54 28.58
C ILE A 64 16.97 27.83 27.08
N LEU A 65 17.65 28.87 26.58
CA LEU A 65 17.62 29.25 25.17
C LEU A 65 18.08 28.13 24.23
N LEU A 66 19.04 27.30 24.65
CA LEU A 66 19.51 26.15 23.87
C LEU A 66 18.65 24.89 24.07
N GLY A 67 18.06 24.71 25.26
CA GLY A 67 17.23 23.55 25.58
C GLY A 67 15.84 23.60 24.94
N THR A 68 15.20 24.78 24.88
CA THR A 68 13.87 24.94 24.28
C THR A 68 13.78 24.48 22.82
N PRO A 69 14.68 24.88 21.90
CA PRO A 69 14.64 24.41 20.52
C PRO A 69 14.93 22.91 20.40
N ALA A 70 15.78 22.34 21.27
CA ALA A 70 16.05 20.90 21.27
C ALA A 70 14.81 20.09 21.65
N ILE A 71 14.09 20.49 22.70
CA ILE A 71 12.83 19.84 23.11
C ILE A 71 11.77 20.00 22.02
N ALA A 72 11.64 21.20 21.44
CA ALA A 72 10.70 21.45 20.35
C ALA A 72 10.98 20.56 19.12
N LEU A 73 12.25 20.35 18.77
CA LEU A 73 12.64 19.46 17.67
C LEU A 73 12.32 17.99 17.94
N VAL A 74 12.56 17.49 19.16
CA VAL A 74 12.22 16.11 19.52
C VAL A 74 10.71 15.89 19.46
N ILE A 75 9.92 16.83 19.99
CA ILE A 75 8.46 16.78 19.94
C ILE A 75 7.97 16.85 18.50
N ALA A 76 8.49 17.78 17.69
CA ALA A 76 8.12 17.92 16.29
C ALA A 76 8.42 16.65 15.50
N ALA A 77 9.61 16.06 15.68
CA ALA A 77 10.01 14.83 15.02
C ALA A 77 9.08 13.66 15.38
N GLY A 78 8.76 13.50 16.66
CA GLY A 78 7.84 12.45 17.13
C GLY A 78 6.42 12.60 16.58
N ILE A 79 5.91 13.83 16.53
CA ILE A 79 4.58 14.11 15.96
C ILE A 79 4.60 13.84 14.44
N THR A 80 5.61 14.29 13.71
CA THR A 80 5.68 14.08 12.26
C THR A 80 5.77 12.60 11.90
N ASP A 81 6.57 11.81 12.62
CA ASP A 81 6.68 10.36 12.39
C ASP A 81 5.33 9.67 12.67
N THR A 82 4.66 10.02 13.76
CA THR A 82 3.36 9.44 14.11
C THR A 82 2.27 9.81 13.10
N VAL A 83 2.20 11.08 12.68
CA VAL A 83 1.21 11.56 11.71
C VAL A 83 1.46 10.94 10.33
N GLN A 84 2.72 10.85 9.89
CA GLN A 84 3.05 10.23 8.61
C GLN A 84 2.69 8.74 8.59
N ARG A 85 2.99 8.01 9.67
CA ARG A 85 2.57 6.61 9.81
C ARG A 85 1.05 6.47 9.77
N HIS A 86 0.34 7.30 10.53
CA HIS A 86 -1.11 7.23 10.58
C HIS A 86 -1.78 7.56 9.24
N LEU A 87 -1.30 8.59 8.53
CA LEU A 87 -1.82 8.93 7.20
C LEU A 87 -1.52 7.82 6.18
N ARG A 88 -0.36 7.17 6.29
CA ARG A 88 0.01 6.02 5.46
C ARG A 88 -0.91 4.82 5.72
N ASP A 89 -1.11 4.46 6.98
CA ASP A 89 -1.96 3.33 7.35
C ASP A 89 -3.39 3.56 6.85
N GLN A 90 -3.93 4.76 7.04
CA GLN A 90 -5.25 5.12 6.48
C GLN A 90 -5.31 5.03 4.95
N GLN A 91 -4.23 5.40 4.25
CA GLN A 91 -4.20 5.32 2.79
C GLN A 91 -4.16 3.86 2.31
N ILE A 92 -3.39 3.01 2.99
CA ILE A 92 -3.32 1.57 2.70
C ILE A 92 -4.67 0.91 2.97
N ASP A 93 -5.28 1.18 4.13
CA ASP A 93 -6.57 0.60 4.52
C ASP A 93 -7.66 0.97 3.52
N ARG A 94 -7.76 2.26 3.15
CA ARG A 94 -8.73 2.72 2.15
C ARG A 94 -8.51 2.09 0.79
N TRP A 95 -7.25 1.90 0.40
CA TRP A 95 -6.95 1.24 -0.87
C TRP A 95 -7.32 -0.24 -0.84
N GLY A 96 -7.06 -0.93 0.27
CA GLY A 96 -7.47 -2.33 0.47
C GLY A 96 -9.00 -2.50 0.47
N ASP A 97 -9.75 -1.56 1.05
CA ASP A 97 -11.21 -1.56 1.00
C ASP A 97 -11.73 -1.42 -0.45
N LEU A 98 -11.09 -0.56 -1.25
CA LEU A 98 -11.43 -0.37 -2.67
C LEU A 98 -11.05 -1.61 -3.50
N GLU A 99 -9.86 -2.17 -3.28
CA GLU A 99 -9.38 -3.40 -3.94
C GLU A 99 -10.34 -4.56 -3.66
N TYR A 100 -10.73 -4.75 -2.39
CA TYR A 100 -11.66 -5.80 -1.99
C TYR A 100 -13.08 -5.60 -2.56
N ALA A 101 -13.56 -4.36 -2.61
CA ALA A 101 -14.85 -4.05 -3.22
C ALA A 101 -14.85 -4.35 -4.74
N ALA A 102 -13.81 -3.89 -5.45
CA ALA A 102 -13.64 -4.13 -6.87
C ALA A 102 -13.48 -5.63 -7.19
N MET A 103 -12.74 -6.36 -6.35
CA MET A 103 -12.56 -7.81 -6.51
C MET A 103 -13.90 -8.54 -6.41
N ARG A 104 -14.75 -8.21 -5.42
CA ARG A 104 -16.07 -8.84 -5.27
C ARG A 104 -17.00 -8.55 -6.44
N GLU A 105 -16.99 -7.32 -6.94
CA GLU A 105 -17.78 -6.94 -8.12
C GLU A 105 -17.31 -7.69 -9.36
N THR A 106 -15.99 -7.74 -9.58
CA THR A 106 -15.37 -8.47 -10.69
C THR A 106 -15.67 -9.96 -10.65
N VAL A 107 -15.58 -10.58 -9.47
CA VAL A 107 -15.93 -11.99 -9.25
C VAL A 107 -17.37 -12.26 -9.71
N ALA A 108 -18.32 -11.45 -9.26
CA ALA A 108 -19.72 -11.59 -9.65
C ALA A 108 -19.93 -11.38 -11.16
N GLU A 109 -19.20 -10.44 -11.78
CA GLU A 109 -19.29 -10.19 -13.22
C GLU A 109 -18.68 -11.33 -14.04
N LEU A 110 -17.54 -11.89 -13.61
CA LEU A 110 -16.92 -13.06 -14.23
C LEU A 110 -17.82 -14.30 -14.16
N GLU A 111 -18.42 -14.58 -13.00
CA GLU A 111 -19.39 -15.67 -12.85
C GLU A 111 -20.57 -15.50 -13.82
N ASN A 112 -21.08 -14.26 -13.95
CA ASN A 112 -22.21 -13.96 -14.82
C ASN A 112 -21.85 -14.06 -16.32
N VAL A 113 -20.66 -13.61 -16.72
CA VAL A 113 -20.24 -13.59 -18.14
C VAL A 113 -19.79 -14.97 -18.62
N TYR A 114 -19.07 -15.72 -17.80
CA TYR A 114 -18.50 -17.03 -18.16
C TYR A 114 -19.30 -18.23 -17.65
N GLY A 115 -20.33 -18.01 -16.82
CA GLY A 115 -21.25 -19.06 -16.39
C GLY A 115 -20.66 -20.09 -15.42
N PHE A 116 -19.60 -19.76 -14.69
CA PHE A 116 -19.06 -20.58 -13.61
C PHE A 116 -19.31 -19.93 -12.25
N THR A 117 -19.06 -20.65 -11.17
CA THR A 117 -19.12 -20.12 -9.79
C THR A 117 -17.80 -20.37 -9.07
N PHE A 118 -17.29 -19.38 -8.34
CA PHE A 118 -16.11 -19.53 -7.51
C PHE A 118 -16.44 -20.23 -6.18
N ASP A 119 -15.45 -20.93 -5.62
CA ASP A 119 -15.48 -21.23 -4.18
C ASP A 119 -15.26 -19.94 -3.38
N ARG A 120 -16.32 -19.46 -2.72
CA ARG A 120 -16.33 -18.21 -1.95
C ARG A 120 -15.29 -18.15 -0.82
N THR A 121 -14.72 -19.29 -0.42
CA THR A 121 -13.70 -19.32 0.64
C THR A 121 -12.29 -19.00 0.15
N THR A 122 -12.02 -19.18 -1.15
CA THR A 122 -10.67 -19.04 -1.74
C THR A 122 -10.64 -18.15 -2.98
N ALA A 123 -11.79 -17.66 -3.44
CA ALA A 123 -11.92 -16.81 -4.62
C ALA A 123 -11.00 -15.57 -4.56
N TYR A 124 -10.05 -15.53 -5.49
CA TYR A 124 -9.17 -14.40 -5.71
C TYR A 124 -9.06 -14.12 -7.21
N VAL A 125 -9.27 -12.87 -7.59
CA VAL A 125 -9.18 -12.40 -8.97
C VAL A 125 -8.33 -11.13 -8.96
N PRO A 126 -7.32 -11.01 -9.84
CA PRO A 126 -6.46 -9.83 -9.86
C PRO A 126 -7.28 -8.62 -10.31
N VAL A 127 -7.23 -7.50 -9.60
CA VAL A 127 -7.93 -6.25 -9.99
C VAL A 127 -6.97 -5.18 -10.52
N VAL A 128 -5.71 -5.56 -10.73
CA VAL A 128 -4.65 -4.71 -11.26
C VAL A 128 -4.26 -5.24 -12.64
N GLU A 129 -3.89 -4.35 -13.56
CA GLU A 129 -3.42 -4.73 -14.88
C GLU A 129 -2.06 -5.45 -14.84
N GLN A 130 -1.86 -6.45 -15.69
CA GLN A 130 -0.68 -7.34 -15.74
C GLN A 130 -0.46 -8.20 -14.48
N ASP A 131 -1.53 -8.46 -13.72
CA ASP A 131 -1.51 -9.36 -12.58
C ASP A 131 -2.24 -10.68 -12.87
N TRP A 132 -1.90 -11.72 -12.11
CA TRP A 132 -2.31 -13.10 -12.36
C TRP A 132 -2.74 -13.79 -11.07
N ALA A 133 -3.93 -14.37 -11.07
CA ALA A 133 -4.35 -15.34 -10.05
C ALA A 133 -4.21 -16.75 -10.60
N THR A 134 -3.47 -17.58 -9.88
CA THR A 134 -3.30 -18.99 -10.20
C THR A 134 -4.23 -19.86 -9.36
N ASP A 135 -4.51 -21.06 -9.87
CA ASP A 135 -5.12 -22.16 -9.11
C ASP A 135 -6.46 -21.82 -8.42
N GLN A 136 -7.33 -21.08 -9.11
CA GLN A 136 -8.62 -20.69 -8.56
C GLN A 136 -9.64 -21.82 -8.76
N PRO A 137 -10.16 -22.42 -7.68
CA PRO A 137 -11.18 -23.47 -7.81
C PRO A 137 -12.51 -22.84 -8.22
N VAL A 138 -13.07 -23.36 -9.32
CA VAL A 138 -14.39 -22.96 -9.82
C VAL A 138 -15.24 -24.18 -10.12
N THR A 139 -16.55 -23.98 -10.19
CA THR A 139 -17.50 -24.98 -10.66
C THR A 139 -18.16 -24.44 -11.92
N LEU A 140 -18.05 -25.17 -13.02
CA LEU A 140 -18.67 -24.81 -14.31
C LEU A 140 -20.20 -24.92 -14.24
N ALA A 141 -20.89 -24.35 -15.25
CA ALA A 141 -22.35 -24.37 -15.35
C ALA A 141 -22.98 -25.78 -15.30
N ASP A 142 -22.23 -26.80 -15.74
CA ASP A 142 -22.64 -28.20 -15.74
C ASP A 142 -22.44 -28.90 -14.38
N GLY A 143 -21.90 -28.18 -13.39
CA GLY A 143 -21.59 -28.69 -12.06
C GLY A 143 -20.21 -29.36 -11.94
N THR A 144 -19.40 -29.35 -13.00
CA THR A 144 -18.05 -29.92 -12.98
C THR A 144 -17.09 -28.99 -12.22
N PRO A 145 -16.42 -29.46 -11.15
CA PRO A 145 -15.36 -28.69 -10.51
C PRO A 145 -14.10 -28.70 -11.40
N THR A 146 -13.46 -27.55 -11.52
CA THR A 146 -12.20 -27.38 -12.27
C THR A 146 -11.37 -26.26 -11.65
N THR A 147 -10.15 -26.08 -12.16
CA THR A 147 -9.25 -25.02 -11.76
C THR A 147 -9.10 -24.02 -12.90
N CYS A 148 -9.12 -22.73 -12.58
CA CYS A 148 -8.91 -21.68 -13.55
C CYS A 148 -7.82 -20.70 -13.13
N TRP A 149 -7.21 -20.08 -14.14
CA TRP A 149 -6.23 -19.01 -14.03
C TRP A 149 -6.84 -17.74 -14.62
N PHE A 150 -6.64 -16.62 -13.94
CA PHE A 150 -7.18 -15.32 -14.30
C PHE A 150 -6.03 -14.35 -14.51
N GLY A 151 -5.89 -13.83 -15.72
CA GLY A 151 -4.91 -12.81 -16.06
C GLY A 151 -5.58 -11.54 -16.54
N THR A 152 -4.97 -10.39 -16.28
CA THR A 152 -5.40 -9.11 -16.86
C THR A 152 -4.49 -8.72 -18.01
N THR A 153 -5.05 -8.51 -19.21
CA THR A 153 -4.30 -8.16 -20.42
C THR A 153 -5.11 -7.21 -21.28
N ASP A 154 -4.48 -6.15 -21.79
CA ASP A 154 -5.12 -5.10 -22.62
C ASP A 154 -6.40 -4.52 -21.97
N GLY A 155 -6.36 -4.26 -20.66
CA GLY A 155 -7.52 -3.76 -19.90
C GLY A 155 -8.70 -4.72 -19.73
N HIS A 156 -8.55 -6.03 -20.04
CA HIS A 156 -9.61 -7.04 -19.89
C HIS A 156 -9.10 -8.32 -19.22
N TYR A 157 -10.04 -9.12 -18.71
CA TYR A 157 -9.72 -10.45 -18.17
C TYR A 157 -9.54 -11.51 -19.25
N THR A 158 -8.53 -12.34 -19.06
CA THR A 158 -8.32 -13.61 -19.76
C THR A 158 -8.52 -14.74 -18.75
N VAL A 159 -9.40 -15.68 -19.08
CA VAL A 159 -9.74 -16.83 -18.24
C VAL A 159 -9.29 -18.11 -18.92
N LEU A 160 -8.45 -18.89 -18.25
CA LEU A 160 -7.94 -20.18 -18.70
C LEU A 160 -8.41 -21.23 -17.71
N CYS A 161 -8.99 -22.34 -18.16
CA CYS A 161 -9.45 -23.41 -17.26
C CYS A 161 -8.95 -24.78 -17.73
N GLY A 162 -8.62 -25.66 -16.79
CA GLY A 162 -8.12 -27.01 -17.06
C GLY A 162 -7.52 -27.67 -15.81
N ASP A 163 -6.94 -28.85 -16.02
CA ASP A 163 -6.32 -29.61 -14.93
C ASP A 163 -4.97 -29.03 -14.48
N THR A 164 -4.23 -28.42 -15.42
CA THR A 164 -2.95 -27.73 -15.17
C THR A 164 -2.85 -26.48 -16.03
N GLU A 165 -2.04 -25.50 -15.62
CA GLU A 165 -1.84 -24.24 -16.34
C GLU A 165 -1.36 -24.47 -17.79
N ASP A 166 -0.43 -25.42 -17.98
CA ASP A 166 0.12 -25.79 -19.29
C ASP A 166 -0.88 -26.42 -20.25
N THR A 167 -1.98 -26.97 -19.73
CA THR A 167 -3.04 -27.62 -20.52
C THR A 167 -4.36 -26.86 -20.49
N ALA A 168 -4.40 -25.74 -19.76
CA ALA A 168 -5.58 -24.93 -19.61
C ALA A 168 -5.98 -24.30 -20.95
N THR A 169 -7.28 -24.31 -21.22
CA THR A 169 -7.83 -23.74 -22.45
C THR A 169 -8.56 -22.44 -22.15
N PRO A 170 -8.51 -21.45 -23.07
CA PRO A 170 -9.24 -20.21 -22.88
C PRO A 170 -10.74 -20.48 -22.84
N LEU A 171 -11.35 -20.11 -21.72
CA LEU A 171 -12.79 -20.23 -21.56
C LEU A 171 -13.47 -19.14 -22.39
N GLN A 172 -14.48 -19.51 -23.15
CA GLN A 172 -15.26 -18.53 -23.90
C GLN A 172 -16.39 -17.97 -23.03
N PRO A 173 -16.70 -16.67 -23.15
CA PRO A 173 -17.87 -16.06 -22.52
C PRO A 173 -19.15 -16.77 -22.94
N VAL A 174 -20.03 -17.04 -21.99
CA VAL A 174 -21.36 -17.62 -22.23
C VAL A 174 -22.35 -16.53 -22.62
N ALA A 175 -22.14 -15.30 -22.13
CA ALA A 175 -22.93 -14.13 -22.50
C ALA A 175 -22.38 -13.46 -23.80
N PRO A 176 -23.26 -13.10 -24.77
CA PRO A 176 -22.87 -12.47 -26.04
C PRO A 176 -22.47 -10.99 -25.94
#